data_AF-A0AA43LSZ8-F1
#
_entry.id   AF-A0AA43LSZ8-F1
#
_cell.length_a   1.000
_cell.length_b   1.000
_cell.length_c   1.000
_cell.angle_alpha   90.00
_cell.angle_beta   90.00
_cell.angle_gamma   90.00
#
_symmetry.space_group_name_H-M   'P 1'
#
loop_
_entity.id
_entity.type
_entity.pdbx_description
1 polymer ?
#
loop_
_entity_poly.entity_id
_entity_poly.type
_entity_poly.pdbx_seq_one_letter_code
_entity_poly.pdbx_strand_id
1 'polypeptide(L)'
;MIVNVPEKNGEVKSYKMKPKQAKETVQMIREAHKGQNMIIALEKGSVMELRNDKYDTAIEVLDAVKDWIKKGYKVYSVKNIMKV
;
A
#
# COMPACT_ATOMS: atom_id res chain seq x y z
N MET A 1 7.83 12.77 -6.75
CA MET A 1 7.28 11.40 -6.73
C MET A 1 5.94 11.43 -7.43
N ILE A 2 5.67 10.45 -8.28
CA ILE A 2 4.35 10.30 -8.90
C ILE A 2 3.56 9.35 -8.00
N VAL A 3 2.36 9.75 -7.60
CA VAL A 3 1.44 8.93 -6.81
C VAL A 3 0.24 8.58 -7.67
N ASN A 4 0.09 7.31 -7.98
CA ASN A 4 -1.02 6.76 -8.74
C ASN A 4 -2.14 6.33 -7.80
N VAL A 5 -3.35 6.81 -8.06
CA VAL A 5 -4.54 6.51 -7.27
C VAL A 5 -5.59 5.87 -8.17
N PRO A 6 -6.00 4.62 -7.91
CA PRO A 6 -7.07 3.98 -8.65
C PRO A 6 -8.43 4.59 -8.28
N GLU A 7 -9.25 4.89 -9.28
CA GLU A 7 -10.62 5.39 -9.15
C GLU A 7 -11.66 4.26 -9.35
N LYS A 8 -12.90 4.51 -8.93
CA LYS A 8 -13.97 3.49 -8.93
C LYS A 8 -14.34 2.97 -10.32
N ASN A 9 -14.09 3.76 -11.36
CA ASN A 9 -14.33 3.41 -12.77
C ASN A 9 -13.18 2.61 -13.40
N GLY A 10 -12.12 2.30 -12.64
CA GLY A 10 -10.93 1.60 -13.14
C GLY A 10 -9.87 2.53 -13.75
N GLU A 11 -10.12 3.83 -13.81
CA GLU A 11 -9.11 4.80 -14.22
C GLU A 11 -8.06 5.01 -13.11
N VAL A 12 -6.85 5.40 -13.51
CA VAL A 12 -5.77 5.71 -12.57
C VAL A 12 -5.42 7.18 -12.71
N LYS A 13 -5.55 7.91 -11.61
CA LYS A 13 -5.18 9.32 -11.56
C LYS A 13 -3.80 9.50 -10.95
N SER A 14 -2.92 10.18 -11.67
CA SER A 14 -1.54 10.43 -11.24
C SER A 14 -1.37 11.83 -10.66
N TYR A 15 -0.76 11.91 -9.49
CA TYR A 15 -0.46 13.16 -8.80
C TYR A 15 1.03 13.33 -8.62
N LYS A 16 1.55 14.53 -8.91
CA LYS A 16 2.93 14.87 -8.58
C LYS A 16 2.97 15.37 -7.14
N MET A 17 3.65 14.62 -6.27
CA MET A 17 3.81 14.95 -4.86
C MET A 17 5.28 15.02 -4.47
N LYS A 18 5.60 15.85 -3.47
CA LYS A 18 6.90 15.79 -2.80
C LYS A 18 7.02 14.45 -2.07
N PRO A 19 8.21 13.82 -2.02
CA PRO A 19 8.37 12.51 -1.37
C PRO A 19 7.89 12.47 0.09
N LYS A 20 8.06 13.56 0.84
CA LYS A 20 7.58 13.68 2.22
C LYS A 20 6.05 13.57 2.30
N GLN A 21 5.33 14.33 1.47
CA GLN A 21 3.86 14.33 1.43
C GLN A 21 3.29 12.97 1.02
N ALA A 22 3.93 12.28 0.07
CA ALA A 22 3.53 10.94 -0.33
C ALA A 22 3.64 9.95 0.83
N LYS A 23 4.74 9.99 1.60
CA LYS A 23 4.92 9.14 2.78
C LYS A 23 3.92 9.44 3.89
N GLU A 24 3.64 10.72 4.16
CA GLU A 24 2.62 11.15 5.13
C GLU A 24 1.23 10.64 4.72
N THR A 25 0.91 10.65 3.42
CA THR A 25 -0.35 10.11 2.89
C THR A 25 -0.47 8.61 3.16
N VAL A 26 0.58 7.83 2.88
CA VAL A 26 0.59 6.38 3.19
C VAL A 26 0.44 6.12 4.68
N GLN A 27 1.06 6.96 5.53
CA GLN A 27 0.91 6.84 6.98
C GLN A 27 -0.52 7.09 7.45
N MET A 28 -1.19 8.12 6.93
CA MET A 28 -2.60 8.39 7.24
C MET A 28 -3.50 7.21 6.83
N ILE A 29 -3.28 6.64 5.64
CA ILE A 29 -4.03 5.47 5.16
C ILE A 29 -3.77 4.27 6.08
N ARG A 30 -2.50 4.04 6.48
CA ARG A 30 -2.14 2.95 7.38
C ARG A 30 -2.90 3.01 8.71
N GLU A 31 -2.99 4.20 9.31
CA GLU A 31 -3.73 4.37 10.56
C GLU A 31 -5.25 4.21 10.37
N ALA A 32 -5.81 4.72 9.27
CA ALA A 32 -7.23 4.58 8.95
C ALA A 32 -7.65 3.11 8.76
N HIS A 33 -6.73 2.26 8.31
CA HIS A 33 -6.96 0.84 8.06
C HIS A 33 -6.36 -0.07 9.14
N LYS A 34 -5.97 0.47 10.29
CA LYS A 34 -5.39 -0.29 11.40
C LYS A 34 -6.31 -1.44 11.81
N GLY A 35 -5.72 -2.62 12.04
CA GLY A 35 -6.47 -3.83 12.39
C GLY A 35 -7.07 -4.56 11.18
N GLN A 36 -6.80 -4.11 9.95
CA GLN A 36 -7.13 -4.84 8.72
C GLN A 36 -5.91 -5.58 8.18
N ASN A 37 -6.16 -6.58 7.33
CA ASN A 37 -5.14 -7.31 6.59
C ASN A 37 -5.14 -6.81 5.14
N MET A 38 -4.21 -5.93 4.77
CA MET A 38 -4.18 -5.34 3.43
C MET A 38 -2.83 -4.76 2.99
N ILE A 39 -2.61 -4.66 1.68
CA ILE A 39 -1.57 -3.82 1.07
C ILE A 39 -2.20 -2.47 0.71
N ILE A 40 -1.58 -1.38 1.18
CA ILE A 40 -2.08 -0.01 1.00
C ILE A 40 -1.29 0.78 -0.04
N ALA A 41 -0.02 0.42 -0.29
CA ALA A 41 0.76 1.03 -1.36
C ALA A 41 1.95 0.17 -1.79
N LEU A 42 2.39 0.38 -3.03
CA LEU A 42 3.65 -0.12 -3.57
C LEU A 42 4.50 1.05 -4.06
N GLU A 43 5.80 1.03 -3.83
CA GLU A 43 6.74 2.06 -4.29
C GLU A 43 7.88 1.41 -5.07
N LYS A 44 8.20 1.98 -6.24
CA LYS A 44 9.33 1.57 -7.08
C LYS A 44 9.96 2.81 -7.71
N GLY A 45 11.18 3.14 -7.25
CA GLY A 45 11.88 4.35 -7.68
C GLY A 45 11.11 5.62 -7.32
N SER A 46 10.74 6.42 -8.31
CA SER A 46 10.04 7.69 -8.14
C SER A 46 8.51 7.60 -8.21
N VAL A 47 7.98 6.37 -8.30
CA VAL A 47 6.54 6.09 -8.44
C VAL A 47 6.02 5.35 -7.20
N MET A 48 4.85 5.77 -6.74
CA MET A 48 4.07 5.14 -5.69
C MET A 48 2.66 4.85 -6.20
N GLU A 49 2.17 3.65 -5.97
CA GLU A 49 0.84 3.20 -6.35
C GLU A 49 0.04 2.95 -5.07
N LEU A 50 -1.05 3.70 -4.86
CA LEU A 50 -1.98 3.43 -3.76
C LEU A 50 -2.84 2.21 -4.12
N ARG A 51 -3.10 1.37 -3.13
CA ARG A 51 -3.78 0.07 -3.28
C ARG A 51 -4.84 -0.11 -2.20
N ASN A 52 -5.77 -1.02 -2.47
CA ASN A 52 -6.79 -1.46 -1.52
C ASN A 52 -6.94 -3.00 -1.58
N ASP A 53 -5.80 -3.69 -1.61
CA ASP A 53 -5.77 -5.15 -1.74
C ASP A 53 -6.00 -5.75 -0.34
N LYS A 54 -7.19 -6.29 -0.12
CA LYS A 54 -7.59 -6.90 1.16
C LYS A 54 -7.31 -8.41 1.16
N TYR A 55 -6.97 -8.93 2.33
CA TYR A 55 -6.69 -10.34 2.58
C TYR A 55 -7.45 -10.79 3.82
N ASP A 56 -7.70 -12.08 3.95
CA ASP A 56 -8.43 -12.62 5.08
C ASP A 56 -7.49 -12.78 6.28
N THR A 57 -6.24 -13.19 6.03
CA THR A 57 -5.28 -13.49 7.11
C THR A 57 -4.01 -12.64 7.04
N ALA A 58 -3.33 -12.49 8.18
CA ALA A 58 -2.03 -11.82 8.23
C ALA A 58 -0.93 -12.58 7.46
N ILE A 59 -1.07 -13.90 7.33
CA ILE A 59 -0.16 -14.77 6.58
C ILE A 59 -0.25 -14.44 5.08
N GLU A 60 -1.47 -14.31 4.54
CA GLU A 60 -1.67 -13.94 3.14
C GLU A 60 -1.09 -12.56 2.82
N VAL A 61 -1.23 -11.58 3.74
CA VAL A 61 -0.55 -10.28 3.58
C VAL A 61 0.97 -10.46 3.53
N LEU A 62 1.54 -11.31 4.39
CA LEU A 62 2.98 -11.57 4.41
C LEU A 62 3.46 -12.20 3.09
N ASP A 63 2.71 -13.15 2.55
CA ASP A 63 3.08 -13.81 1.30
C ASP A 63 2.97 -12.86 0.10
N ALA A 64 1.88 -12.08 0.02
CA ALA A 64 1.75 -11.04 -0.98
C ALA A 64 2.87 -9.99 -0.89
N VAL A 65 3.23 -9.56 0.33
CA VAL A 65 4.36 -8.65 0.56
C VAL A 65 5.67 -9.25 0.04
N LYS A 66 5.97 -10.53 0.34
CA LYS A 66 7.19 -11.19 -0.15
C LYS A 66 7.23 -11.20 -1.69
N ASP A 67 6.12 -11.48 -2.34
CA ASP A 67 6.07 -11.57 -3.80
C ASP A 67 6.27 -10.22 -4.48
N TRP A 68 5.75 -9.14 -3.91
CA TRP A 68 6.03 -7.78 -4.39
C TRP A 68 7.47 -7.35 -4.15
N ILE A 69 8.05 -7.72 -3.01
CA ILE A 69 9.47 -7.48 -2.73
C ILE A 69 10.36 -8.19 -3.76
N LYS A 70 10.07 -9.44 -4.10
CA LYS A 70 10.78 -10.18 -5.18
C LYS A 70 10.71 -9.47 -6.53
N LYS A 71 9.63 -8.74 -6.81
CA LYS A 71 9.44 -7.92 -8.02
C LYS A 71 10.13 -6.54 -7.95
N GLY A 72 10.85 -6.26 -6.86
CA GLY A 72 11.62 -5.04 -6.64
C GLY A 72 10.80 -3.86 -6.11
N TYR A 73 9.65 -4.12 -5.48
CA TYR A 73 8.83 -3.07 -4.86
C TYR A 73 9.12 -2.95 -3.38
N LYS A 74 9.08 -1.71 -2.88
CA LYS A 74 8.86 -1.45 -1.46
C LYS A 74 7.37 -1.50 -1.18
N VAL A 75 6.97 -2.27 -0.18
CA VAL A 75 5.56 -2.56 0.12
C VAL A 75 5.14 -1.88 1.41
N TYR A 76 3.97 -1.25 1.39
CA TYR A 76 3.33 -0.68 2.56
C TYR A 76 2.04 -1.46 2.82
N SER A 77 1.92 -2.04 4.02
CA SER A 77 0.83 -2.96 4.38
C SER A 77 0.36 -2.75 5.81
N VAL A 78 -0.90 -3.11 6.09
CA VAL A 78 -1.45 -3.29 7.44
C VAL A 78 -1.71 -4.78 7.66
N LYS A 79 -1.41 -5.27 8.86
CA LYS A 79 -1.63 -6.66 9.27
C LYS A 79 -2.30 -6.65 10.63
N ASN A 80 -3.40 -7.36 10.77
CA ASN A 80 -4.01 -7.65 12.05
C ASN A 80 -3.29 -8.83 12.68
N ILE A 81 -2.37 -8.53 13.59
CA ILE A 81 -1.74 -9.53 14.42
C ILE A 81 -2.63 -9.61 15.67
N MET A 82 -3.65 -10.47 15.63
CA MET A 82 -4.37 -10.79 16.87
C MET A 82 -3.34 -11.31 17.87
N LYS A 83 -3.18 -10.62 19.00
CA LYS A 83 -2.44 -11.15 20.14
C LYS A 83 -3.27 -12.33 20.66
N VAL A 84 -2.88 -13.54 20.27
CA VAL A 84 -3.25 -14.75 20.99
C VAL A 84 -2.69 -14.68 22.40
#